data_AF-A0A7V4U9R0-F1
#
_entry.id   AF-A0A7V4U9R0-F1
#
_cell.length_a   1.000
_cell.length_b   1.000
_cell.length_c   1.000
_cell.angle_alpha   90.00
_cell.angle_beta   90.00
_cell.angle_gamma   90.00
#
_symmetry.space_group_name_H-M   'P 1'
#
loop_
_entity.id
_entity.type
_entity.pdbx_description
1 polymer ?
#
loop_
_entity_poly.entity_id
_entity_poly.type
_entity_poly.pdbx_seq_one_letter_code
_entity_poly.pdbx_strand_id
1 'polypeptide(L)' 'MKQSQARRDGLGIRCPQCGCRHFKTTHTEPLRDGRIRRRKACRHCGRKLVTFEAPPAVNPSSDRYL' A
#
# COMPACT_ATOMS: atom_id res chain seq x y z
N MET A 1 -11.83 21.22 18.23
CA MET A 1 -11.74 21.57 16.79
C MET A 1 -11.76 20.27 15.99
N LYS A 2 -12.85 19.93 15.30
CA LYS A 2 -12.94 18.73 14.45
C LYS A 2 -12.28 19.06 13.11
N GLN A 3 -11.06 18.57 12.89
CA GLN A 3 -10.39 18.70 11.59
C GLN A 3 -11.25 18.03 10.53
N SER A 4 -11.73 18.86 9.60
CA SER A 4 -12.49 18.48 8.42
C SER A 4 -11.68 17.49 7.60
N GLN A 5 -12.21 16.27 7.43
CA GLN A 5 -11.72 15.30 6.47
C GLN A 5 -11.80 15.93 5.08
N ALA A 6 -10.70 16.54 4.63
CA ALA A 6 -10.49 16.81 3.21
C ALA A 6 -10.76 15.48 2.49
N ARG A 7 -11.78 15.48 1.62
CA ARG A 7 -12.16 14.29 0.88
C ARG A 7 -10.90 13.78 0.21
N ARG A 8 -10.52 12.53 0.50
CA ARG A 8 -9.30 11.89 -0.02
C ARG A 8 -9.49 11.51 -1.49
N ASP A 9 -10.00 12.45 -2.27
CA ASP A 9 -10.36 12.31 -3.67
C ASP A 9 -9.06 12.21 -4.46
N GLY A 10 -8.57 10.99 -4.61
CA GLY A 10 -7.33 10.71 -5.33
C GLY A 10 -6.34 9.80 -4.63
N LEU A 11 -6.55 9.43 -3.37
CA LEU A 11 -5.64 8.53 -2.67
C LEU A 11 -5.81 7.07 -3.14
N GLY A 12 -4.70 6.34 -3.19
CA GLY A 12 -4.67 4.92 -3.54
C GLY A 12 -4.40 4.64 -5.03
N ILE A 13 -3.86 3.44 -5.28
CA ILE A 13 -3.46 2.96 -6.61
C ILE A 13 -4.70 2.78 -7.48
N ARG A 14 -4.64 3.27 -8.73
CA ARG A 14 -5.70 3.04 -9.73
C ARG A 14 -5.53 1.69 -10.39
N CYS A 15 -6.63 0.99 -10.63
CA CYS A 15 -6.64 -0.19 -11.48
C CYS A 15 -6.30 0.22 -12.92
N PRO A 16 -5.28 -0.38 -13.55
CA PRO A 16 -4.91 -0.05 -14.94
C PRO A 16 -5.97 -0.49 -15.95
N GLN A 17 -6.88 -1.39 -15.57
CA GLN A 17 -7.92 -1.91 -16.47
C GLN A 17 -9.24 -1.14 -16.38
N CYS A 18 -9.70 -0.76 -15.18
CA CYS A 18 -11.01 -0.12 -15.01
C CYS A 18 -10.99 1.18 -14.22
N GLY A 19 -9.83 1.70 -13.82
CA GLY A 19 -9.70 2.93 -13.04
C GLY A 19 -10.14 2.85 -11.57
N CYS A 20 -10.84 1.78 -11.16
CA CYS A 20 -11.26 1.55 -9.78
C CYS A 20 -10.05 1.57 -8.82
N ARG A 21 -10.20 2.18 -7.65
CA ARG A 21 -9.15 2.28 -6.62
C ARG A 21 -9.32 1.29 -5.48
N HIS A 22 -10.34 0.43 -5.56
CA HIS A 22 -10.67 -0.51 -4.49
C HIS A 22 -10.12 -1.90 -4.81
N PHE A 23 -9.25 -2.36 -3.93
CA PHE A 23 -8.60 -3.66 -4.03
C PHE A 23 -8.82 -4.49 -2.78
N LYS A 24 -9.02 -5.80 -2.96
CA LYS A 24 -8.97 -6.80 -1.89
C LYS A 24 -7.57 -7.40 -1.85
N THR A 25 -6.90 -7.38 -0.69
CA THR A 25 -5.66 -8.14 -0.51
C THR A 25 -5.99 -9.63 -0.50
N THR A 26 -5.34 -10.39 -1.36
CA THR A 26 -5.55 -11.85 -1.50
C THR A 26 -4.42 -12.65 -0.89
N HIS A 27 -3.22 -12.08 -0.81
CA HIS A 27 -2.06 -12.73 -0.18
C HIS A 27 -1.12 -11.68 0.41
N THR A 28 -0.56 -11.99 1.57
CA THR A 28 0.47 -11.18 2.24
C THR A 28 1.63 -12.10 2.55
N GLU A 29 2.83 -11.70 2.15
CA GLU A 29 4.02 -12.54 2.24
C GLU A 29 5.22 -11.69 2.64
N PRO A 30 5.84 -11.93 3.81
CA PRO A 30 7.12 -11.34 4.13
C PRO A 30 8.21 -11.93 3.23
N LEU A 31 9.10 -11.08 2.73
CA LEU A 31 10.24 -11.46 1.91
C LEU A 31 11.52 -11.45 2.74
N ARG A 32 12.54 -12.19 2.27
CA ARG A 32 13.84 -12.31 2.94
C ARG A 32 14.60 -10.99 3.05
N ASP A 33 14.31 -10.04 2.17
CA ASP A 33 14.92 -8.70 2.14
C ASP A 33 14.21 -7.69 3.06
N GLY A 34 13.31 -8.16 3.93
CA GLY A 34 12.57 -7.34 4.88
C GLY A 34 11.36 -6.61 4.29
N ARG A 35 11.10 -6.71 2.98
CA ARG A 35 9.88 -6.15 2.37
C ARG A 35 8.69 -7.08 2.59
N ILE A 36 7.48 -6.51 2.54
CA ILE A 36 6.22 -7.27 2.52
C ILE A 36 5.63 -7.20 1.12
N ARG A 37 5.45 -8.35 0.49
CA ARG A 37 4.74 -8.49 -0.78
C ARG A 37 3.24 -8.68 -0.52
N ARG A 38 2.41 -7.81 -1.10
CA ARG A 38 0.95 -7.92 -1.07
C ARG A 38 0.42 -8.20 -2.47
N ARG A 39 -0.31 -9.30 -2.63
CA ARG A 39 -1.10 -9.55 -3.85
C ARG A 39 -2.50 -9.01 -3.62
N LYS A 40 -3.04 -8.32 -4.62
CA LYS A 40 -4.32 -7.62 -4.54
C LYS A 40 -5.15 -7.91 -5.78
N ALA A 41 -6.48 -7.94 -5.64
CA ALA A 41 -7.43 -8.07 -6.73
C ALA A 41 -8.40 -6.88 -6.74
N CYS A 42 -8.59 -6.26 -7.90
CA CYS A 42 -9.56 -5.17 -8.07
C CYS A 42 -10.95 -5.67 -7.74
N ARG A 43 -11.69 -4.94 -6.89
CA ARG A 43 -13.06 -5.33 -6.51
C ARG A 43 -14.07 -5.20 -7.65
N HIS A 44 -13.76 -4.37 -8.66
CA HIS A 44 -14.66 -4.13 -9.78
C HIS A 44 -14.44 -5.10 -10.94
N CYS A 45 -13.19 -5.23 -11.44
CA CYS A 45 -12.90 -6.07 -12.63
C CYS A 45 -12.11 -7.34 -12.32
N GLY A 46 -11.73 -7.60 -11.07
CA GLY A 46 -10.94 -8.78 -10.69
C GLY A 46 -9.45 -8.72 -11.04
N ARG A 47 -8.97 -7.66 -11.73
CA ARG A 47 -7.56 -7.51 -12.13
C ARG A 47 -6.62 -7.67 -10.93
N LYS A 48 -5.64 -8.57 -11.07
CA LYS A 48 -4.63 -8.84 -10.05
C LYS A 48 -3.45 -7.88 -10.18
N LEU A 49 -2.91 -7.43 -9.05
CA LEU A 49 -1.68 -6.64 -8.97
C LEU A 49 -0.87 -7.00 -7.72
N VAL A 50 0.40 -6.62 -7.72
CA VAL A 50 1.33 -6.85 -6.61
C VAL A 50 1.86 -5.50 -6.15
N THR A 51 1.92 -5.29 -4.83
CA THR A 51 2.58 -4.13 -4.22
C THR A 51 3.61 -4.61 -3.20
N PHE A 52 4.67 -3.83 -3.01
CA PHE A 52 5.66 -4.07 -1.97
C PHE A 52 5.57 -2.95 -0.94
N GLU A 53 5.47 -3.32 0.33
CA GLU A 53 5.66 -2.42 1.46
C GLU A 53 7.11 -2.62 1.92
N ALA A 54 7.93 -1.57 1.86
CA ALA A 54 9.26 -1.59 2.45
C ALA A 54 9.20 -0.99 3.85
N PRO A 55 10.00 -1.51 4.82
CA PRO A 55 10.24 -0.76 6.04
C PRO A 55 10.78 0.63 5.68
N PRO A 56 10.48 1.67 6.48
CA PRO A 56 11.08 2.97 6.25
C PRO A 56 12.60 2.78 6.17
N ALA A 57 13.25 3.43 5.20
CA ALA A 57 14.70 3.42 5.12
C ALA A 57 15.22 3.86 6.49
N VAL A 58 15.94 2.98 7.17
CA VAL A 58 16.62 3.37 8.40
C VAL A 58 17.69 4.36 7.95
N ASN A 59 17.45 5.64 8.20
CA ASN A 59 18.50 6.64 8.06
C ASN A 59 19.52 6.30 9.16
N PRO A 60 20.78 5.94 8.82
CA PRO A 60 21.77 5.59 9.83
C PRO A 60 22.12 6.76 10.77
N SER A 61 21.62 7.98 10.50
CA SER A 61 21.82 9.17 11.32
C SER A 61 20.74 9.41 12.39
N SER A 62 19.67 8.60 12.46
CA SER A 62 18.70 8.71 13.56
C SER A 62 19.03 7.71 14.66
N ASP A 63 20.14 7.96 15.33
CA ASP A 63 20.53 7.30 16.58
C ASP A 63 19.54 7.71 17.67
N ARG A 64 18.45 6.95 17.81
CA ARG A 64 17.45 7.13 18.86
C ARG A 64 16.99 5.77 19.39
N TYR A 65 17.95 5.03 19.94
CA TYR A 65 17.70 4.02 20.97
C TYR A 65 18.93 3.95 21.90
N LEU A 66 19.07 4.97 22.76
CA LEU A 66 19.79 4.90 24.03
C LEU A 66 18.79 5.24 25.14
#